data_AF-A0A7V8Y939-F1
#
_entry.id   AF-A0A7V8Y939-F1
#
_cell.length_a   1.000
_cell.length_b   1.000
_cell.length_c   1.000
_cell.angle_alpha   90.00
_cell.angle_beta   90.00
_cell.angle_gamma   90.00
#
_symmetry.space_group_name_H-M   'P 1'
#
loop_
_entity.id
_entity.type
_entity.pdbx_description
1 polymer ?
#
loop_
_entity_poly.entity_id
_entity_poly.type
_entity_poly.pdbx_seq_one_letter_code
_entity_poly.pdbx_strand_id
1 'polypeptide(L)'
;MRVALMAAACGPSGDSVPNENVNADARGETQSQVLGGEPRSGGVMRFASVEGPDYMDPGAAYSATYFSYIARGVTRTLTTYKASTDLGEQAELVGDLATGLGKHNAAGTKWTYTLKEGIKFGLALGGEKVPGVTGEPITSADLKYALRTPVHVLGRRSVPLLLRAGRRSGRIPGRQSRRHLGHRDSGRQDDHVQSHGAHRRLGLPDGDAGRAPVPESFASQFDAKGDFAYDSHIVASGPYYVETYVPSERIVMKRDPN
;
A
#
# COMPACT_ATOMS: atom_id res chain seq x y z
N MET A 1 -17.50 -36.52 -25.23
CA MET A 1 -17.64 -35.98 -26.60
C MET A 1 -18.89 -35.13 -26.65
N ARG A 2 -18.81 -34.01 -27.41
CA ARG A 2 -19.87 -33.06 -27.83
C ARG A 2 -19.93 -31.73 -27.07
N VAL A 3 -19.25 -30.76 -27.66
CA VAL A 3 -19.56 -29.33 -27.68
C VAL A 3 -20.97 -29.15 -28.24
N ALA A 4 -21.73 -28.18 -27.72
CA ALA A 4 -22.89 -27.61 -28.41
C ALA A 4 -22.90 -26.09 -28.24
N LEU A 5 -22.97 -25.42 -29.38
CA LEU A 5 -22.89 -23.98 -29.60
C LEU A 5 -24.24 -23.52 -30.18
N MET A 6 -24.81 -22.46 -29.59
CA MET A 6 -25.76 -21.44 -30.10
C MET A 6 -27.15 -21.84 -30.65
N ALA A 7 -28.18 -21.10 -30.21
CA ALA A 7 -29.09 -20.35 -31.09
C ALA A 7 -29.95 -19.36 -30.29
N ALA A 8 -30.02 -18.11 -30.77
CA ALA A 8 -31.01 -17.13 -30.36
C ALA A 8 -32.36 -17.43 -31.05
N ALA A 9 -33.47 -17.30 -30.32
CA ALA A 9 -34.80 -17.26 -30.90
C ALA A 9 -35.66 -16.23 -30.15
N CYS A 10 -36.43 -15.49 -30.96
CA CYS A 10 -37.33 -14.39 -30.64
C CYS A 10 -38.48 -14.81 -29.68
N GLY A 11 -39.01 -13.87 -28.89
CA GLY A 11 -40.14 -14.07 -27.95
C GLY A 11 -41.47 -14.48 -28.64
N PRO A 12 -42.58 -14.75 -27.89
CA PRO A 12 -43.10 -13.81 -26.89
C PRO A 12 -43.72 -14.41 -25.61
N SER A 13 -44.00 -13.51 -24.65
CA SER A 13 -45.06 -13.60 -23.62
C SER A 13 -44.80 -14.41 -22.34
N GLY A 14 -44.80 -13.68 -21.21
CA GLY A 14 -45.42 -14.14 -19.96
C GLY A 14 -44.54 -14.93 -18.99
N ASP A 15 -43.72 -14.23 -18.21
CA ASP A 15 -43.82 -14.21 -16.74
C ASP A 15 -42.54 -13.59 -16.15
N SER A 16 -42.73 -12.57 -15.32
CA SER A 16 -41.68 -11.78 -14.69
C SER A 16 -40.93 -12.60 -13.65
N VAL A 17 -39.79 -13.17 -14.04
CA VAL A 17 -38.76 -13.60 -13.08
C VAL A 17 -38.01 -12.33 -12.64
N PRO A 18 -37.89 -12.03 -11.34
CA PRO A 18 -37.06 -10.92 -10.89
C PRO A 18 -35.61 -11.23 -11.28
N ASN A 19 -35.10 -10.47 -12.25
CA ASN A 19 -33.69 -10.49 -12.58
C ASN A 19 -32.94 -9.73 -11.49
N GLU A 20 -32.42 -10.43 -10.48
CA GLU A 20 -31.38 -9.90 -9.60
C GLU A 20 -30.08 -9.76 -10.39
N ASN A 21 -30.00 -8.70 -11.19
CA ASN A 21 -28.74 -8.18 -11.70
C ASN A 21 -27.96 -7.58 -10.52
N VAL A 22 -27.25 -8.41 -9.75
CA VAL A 22 -26.33 -7.97 -8.67
C VAL A 22 -25.10 -7.19 -9.17
N ASN A 23 -25.09 -6.70 -10.42
CA ASN A 23 -23.94 -5.98 -10.99
C ASN A 23 -24.28 -4.85 -11.97
N ALA A 24 -25.49 -4.28 -11.92
CA ALA A 24 -25.83 -3.13 -12.74
C ALA A 24 -26.46 -2.03 -11.89
N ASP A 25 -25.62 -1.26 -11.17
CA ASP A 25 -25.72 0.21 -11.03
C ASP A 25 -24.80 0.74 -9.90
N ALA A 26 -23.48 0.57 -10.03
CA ALA A 26 -22.52 1.15 -9.08
C ALA A 26 -22.11 2.60 -9.43
N ARG A 27 -22.84 3.27 -10.32
CA ARG A 27 -22.54 4.65 -10.76
C ARG A 27 -23.72 5.61 -10.66
N GLY A 28 -24.90 5.16 -10.24
CA GLY A 28 -25.97 6.03 -9.75
C GLY A 28 -25.59 6.72 -8.43
N GLU A 29 -26.27 7.82 -8.12
CA GLU A 29 -26.13 8.59 -6.86
C GLU A 29 -26.52 7.79 -5.59
N THR A 30 -26.72 6.48 -5.72
CA THR A 30 -26.91 5.55 -4.61
C THR A 30 -25.57 5.39 -3.90
N GLN A 31 -25.31 6.25 -2.92
CA GLN A 31 -24.27 6.03 -1.94
C GLN A 31 -24.39 4.60 -1.41
N SER A 32 -23.29 3.86 -1.40
CA SER A 32 -23.21 2.53 -0.80
C SER A 32 -23.87 2.58 0.58
N GLN A 33 -24.97 1.87 0.76
CA GLN A 33 -25.64 1.82 2.06
C GLN A 33 -24.70 1.16 3.07
N VAL A 34 -24.38 1.87 4.14
CA VAL A 34 -23.74 1.26 5.32
C VAL A 34 -24.76 0.29 5.89
N LEU A 35 -24.55 -1.01 5.67
CA LEU A 35 -25.50 -2.06 6.06
C LEU A 35 -25.68 -2.19 7.59
N GLY A 36 -24.92 -1.44 8.39
CA GLY A 36 -25.04 -1.37 9.84
C GLY A 36 -24.70 -2.70 10.55
N GLY A 37 -24.67 -2.65 11.87
CA GLY A 37 -24.44 -3.80 12.75
C GLY A 37 -23.09 -3.78 13.49
N GLU A 38 -23.05 -4.51 14.62
CA GLU A 38 -21.83 -4.72 15.40
C GLU A 38 -20.82 -5.56 14.60
N PRO A 39 -19.57 -5.08 14.41
CA PRO A 39 -18.52 -5.86 13.77
C PRO A 39 -18.31 -7.20 14.48
N ARG A 40 -18.33 -8.29 13.71
CA ARG A 40 -18.05 -9.64 14.23
C ARG A 40 -16.73 -10.15 13.66
N SER A 41 -15.91 -10.73 14.52
CA SER A 41 -14.68 -11.41 14.13
C SER A 41 -14.96 -12.79 13.53
N GLY A 42 -14.15 -13.18 12.53
CA GLY A 42 -14.20 -14.50 11.91
C GLY A 42 -14.88 -14.51 10.53
N GLY A 43 -14.96 -15.71 9.93
CA GLY A 43 -15.48 -15.90 8.58
C GLY A 43 -14.44 -15.67 7.47
N VAL A 44 -14.90 -15.76 6.23
CA VAL A 44 -14.09 -15.54 5.02
C VAL A 44 -14.74 -14.43 4.22
N MET A 45 -14.04 -13.31 4.11
CA MET A 45 -14.43 -12.22 3.21
C MET A 45 -13.97 -12.54 1.79
N ARG A 46 -14.89 -12.50 0.83
CA ARG A 46 -14.61 -12.79 -0.59
C ARG A 46 -14.81 -11.52 -1.40
N PHE A 47 -13.77 -11.11 -2.09
CA PHE A 47 -13.82 -10.02 -3.07
C PHE A 47 -13.71 -10.59 -4.48
N ALA A 48 -14.39 -9.96 -5.42
CA ALA A 48 -14.19 -10.19 -6.84
C ALA A 48 -13.58 -8.92 -7.44
N SER A 49 -12.56 -9.10 -8.28
CA SER A 49 -11.95 -8.03 -9.06
C SER A 49 -11.77 -8.53 -10.48
N VAL A 50 -11.89 -7.63 -11.46
CA VAL A 50 -11.65 -7.93 -12.88
C VAL A 50 -10.16 -7.93 -13.23
N GLU A 51 -9.33 -7.37 -12.34
CA GLU A 51 -7.87 -7.30 -12.48
C GLU A 51 -7.18 -7.63 -11.16
N GLY A 52 -5.96 -8.17 -11.25
CA GLY A 52 -5.06 -8.39 -10.11
C GLY A 52 -4.18 -7.17 -9.83
N PRO A 53 -3.39 -7.19 -8.73
CA PRO A 53 -2.37 -6.18 -8.52
C PRO A 53 -1.30 -6.26 -9.62
N ASP A 54 -0.73 -5.11 -9.97
CA ASP A 54 0.40 -4.98 -10.90
C ASP A 54 1.69 -5.57 -10.32
N TYR A 55 1.94 -5.29 -9.05
CA TYR A 55 3.03 -5.85 -8.26
C TYR A 55 2.53 -6.12 -6.83
N MET A 56 3.12 -7.10 -6.18
CA MET A 56 3.01 -7.37 -4.76
C MET A 56 4.02 -6.56 -3.95
N ASP A 57 5.19 -6.23 -4.53
CA ASP A 57 6.23 -5.42 -3.89
C ASP A 57 5.71 -3.99 -3.59
N PRO A 58 5.67 -3.55 -2.32
CA PRO A 58 5.24 -2.19 -1.95
C PRO A 58 6.09 -1.07 -2.57
N GLY A 59 7.34 -1.37 -2.95
CA GLY A 59 8.21 -0.43 -3.67
C GLY A 59 7.92 -0.33 -5.16
N ALA A 60 7.12 -1.24 -5.72
CA ALA A 60 6.84 -1.32 -7.15
C ALA A 60 5.38 -1.04 -7.51
N ALA A 61 4.45 -1.39 -6.64
CA ALA A 61 3.02 -1.36 -6.93
C ALA A 61 2.43 0.04 -7.11
N TYR A 62 1.47 0.16 -8.03
CA TYR A 62 0.74 1.39 -8.33
C TYR A 62 -0.75 1.17 -8.64
N SER A 63 -1.20 -0.08 -8.76
CA SER A 63 -2.60 -0.38 -9.07
C SER A 63 -3.55 -0.08 -7.91
N ALA A 64 -4.77 0.34 -8.23
CA ALA A 64 -5.85 0.49 -7.25
C ALA A 64 -6.14 -0.84 -6.53
N THR A 65 -6.03 -1.96 -7.24
CA THR A 65 -6.16 -3.32 -6.70
C THR A 65 -5.12 -3.61 -5.62
N TYR A 66 -3.85 -3.24 -5.83
CA TYR A 66 -2.83 -3.35 -4.79
C TYR A 66 -3.20 -2.53 -3.56
N PHE A 67 -3.52 -1.25 -3.74
CA PHE A 67 -3.82 -0.36 -2.61
C PHE A 67 -5.09 -0.79 -1.83
N SER A 68 -6.08 -1.35 -2.52
CA SER A 68 -7.34 -1.77 -1.91
C SER A 68 -7.19 -3.04 -1.07
N TYR A 69 -6.37 -4.00 -1.51
CA TYR A 69 -6.32 -5.34 -0.90
C TYR A 69 -4.99 -5.62 -0.18
N ILE A 70 -3.86 -5.36 -0.83
CA ILE A 70 -2.54 -5.72 -0.29
C ILE A 70 -2.04 -4.64 0.67
N ALA A 71 -2.06 -3.36 0.26
CA ALA A 71 -1.51 -2.28 1.08
C ALA A 71 -2.23 -2.09 2.42
N ARG A 72 -3.54 -2.37 2.48
CA ARG A 72 -4.36 -2.23 3.69
C ARG A 72 -4.51 -3.52 4.49
N GLY A 73 -4.31 -4.68 3.86
CA GLY A 73 -4.46 -5.98 4.50
C GLY A 73 -3.14 -6.59 4.97
N VAL A 74 -2.08 -6.44 4.18
CA VAL A 74 -0.82 -7.18 4.33
C VAL A 74 0.32 -6.32 4.83
N THR A 75 0.30 -5.03 4.51
CA THR A 75 1.32 -4.09 4.93
C THR A 75 0.75 -3.03 5.87
N ARG A 76 1.65 -2.36 6.58
CA ARG A 76 1.37 -1.18 7.40
C ARG A 76 2.28 -0.04 6.99
N THR A 77 1.92 1.18 7.38
CA THR A 77 2.66 2.41 7.03
C THR A 77 2.85 3.25 8.29
N LEU A 78 3.59 4.37 8.23
CA LEU A 78 3.73 5.22 9.42
C LEU A 78 2.38 5.80 9.85
N THR A 79 1.63 6.30 8.88
CA THR A 79 0.28 6.84 9.03
C THR A 79 -0.67 6.16 8.05
N THR A 80 -1.95 6.16 8.35
CA THR A 80 -3.00 5.60 7.48
C THR A 80 -4.25 6.45 7.56
N TYR A 81 -5.21 6.20 6.68
CA TYR A 81 -6.53 6.83 6.74
C TYR A 81 -7.41 6.17 7.79
N LYS A 82 -8.15 6.99 8.55
CA LYS A 82 -9.09 6.53 9.57
C LYS A 82 -10.11 5.58 8.94
N ALA A 83 -10.24 4.39 9.52
CA ALA A 83 -11.33 3.49 9.19
C ALA A 83 -12.61 4.04 9.80
N SER A 84 -13.54 4.52 8.96
CA SER A 84 -14.83 5.05 9.40
C SER A 84 -15.90 4.75 8.36
N THR A 85 -17.15 4.64 8.81
CA THR A 85 -18.33 4.60 7.93
C THR A 85 -18.77 6.00 7.49
N ASP A 86 -18.23 7.05 8.11
CA ASP A 86 -18.44 8.44 7.72
C ASP A 86 -17.44 8.84 6.62
N LEU A 87 -17.96 9.32 5.47
CA LEU A 87 -17.13 9.70 4.32
C LEU A 87 -16.22 10.90 4.61
N GLY A 88 -16.62 11.82 5.49
CA GLY A 88 -15.81 12.97 5.88
C GLY A 88 -14.62 12.56 6.73
N GLU A 89 -14.82 11.60 7.63
CA GLU A 89 -13.75 11.05 8.48
C GLU A 89 -12.77 10.15 7.72
N GLN A 90 -13.17 9.49 6.64
CA GLN A 90 -12.28 8.63 5.84
C GLN A 90 -11.08 9.37 5.24
N ALA A 91 -11.17 10.70 5.08
CA ALA A 91 -10.06 11.54 4.62
C ALA A 91 -9.08 11.92 5.76
N GLU A 92 -9.40 11.62 7.01
CA GLU A 92 -8.57 11.92 8.18
C GLU A 92 -7.36 10.97 8.23
N LEU A 93 -6.15 11.54 8.31
CA LEU A 93 -4.94 10.76 8.58
C LEU A 93 -4.80 10.50 10.09
N VAL A 94 -4.41 9.28 10.43
CA VAL A 94 -4.13 8.81 11.80
C VAL A 94 -2.82 8.01 11.85
N GLY A 95 -2.27 7.82 13.06
CA GLY A 95 -1.04 7.04 13.25
C GLY A 95 -1.27 5.53 13.10
N ASP A 96 -0.47 4.87 12.26
CA ASP A 96 -0.51 3.42 12.05
C ASP A 96 0.68 2.73 12.74
N LEU A 97 1.83 2.52 12.09
CA LEU A 97 3.06 2.09 12.77
C LEU A 97 3.58 3.17 13.70
N ALA A 98 3.34 4.44 13.37
CA ALA A 98 3.66 5.55 14.25
C ALA A 98 2.56 5.75 15.32
N THR A 99 2.94 6.31 16.46
CA THR A 99 2.01 6.72 17.52
C THR A 99 1.12 7.91 17.13
N GLY A 100 1.40 8.59 16.02
CA GLY A 100 0.64 9.71 15.50
C GLY A 100 1.20 10.22 14.16
N LEU A 101 0.84 11.44 13.76
CA LEU A 101 1.21 12.03 12.47
C LEU A 101 2.67 12.51 12.35
N GLY A 102 3.48 12.26 13.37
CA GLY A 102 4.82 12.82 13.45
C GLY A 102 4.84 14.31 13.77
N LYS A 103 6.04 14.86 13.96
CA LYS A 103 6.28 16.28 14.28
C LYS A 103 7.21 16.89 13.25
N HIS A 104 6.74 17.90 12.52
CA HIS A 104 7.59 18.59 11.56
C HIS A 104 8.32 19.79 12.16
N ASN A 105 9.47 20.16 11.58
CA ASN A 105 10.11 21.44 11.86
C ASN A 105 9.30 22.60 11.26
N ALA A 106 9.61 23.85 11.66
CA ALA A 106 8.88 25.03 11.20
C ALA A 106 8.87 25.19 9.66
N ALA A 107 9.92 24.70 8.98
CA ALA A 107 10.03 24.78 7.52
C ALA A 107 9.25 23.69 6.77
N GLY A 108 8.71 22.67 7.46
CA GLY A 108 8.09 21.53 6.80
C GLY A 108 9.09 20.80 5.90
N THR A 109 10.31 20.58 6.38
CA THR A 109 11.36 19.86 5.66
C THR A 109 11.86 18.63 6.39
N LYS A 110 11.45 18.43 7.64
CA LYS A 110 11.82 17.28 8.46
C LYS A 110 10.67 16.90 9.39
N TRP A 111 10.15 15.68 9.28
CA TRP A 111 9.14 15.13 10.18
C TRP A 111 9.74 14.04 11.04
N THR A 112 9.51 14.10 12.35
CA THR A 112 9.94 13.09 13.30
C THR A 112 8.76 12.20 13.69
N TYR A 113 8.84 10.92 13.38
CA TYR A 113 7.86 9.90 13.80
C TYR A 113 8.37 9.11 14.98
N THR A 114 7.47 8.65 15.84
CA THR A 114 7.76 7.69 16.92
C THR A 114 6.98 6.42 16.65
N LEU A 115 7.68 5.29 16.55
CA LEU A 115 7.06 3.99 16.30
C LEU A 115 6.33 3.47 17.55
N LYS A 116 5.22 2.77 17.35
CA LYS A 116 4.54 1.99 18.39
C LYS A 116 5.44 0.86 18.88
N GLU A 117 5.27 0.47 20.12
CA GLU A 117 5.94 -0.71 20.68
C GLU A 117 5.26 -2.00 20.20
N GLY A 118 5.99 -3.12 20.25
CA GLY A 118 5.45 -4.45 19.95
C GLY A 118 5.11 -4.72 18.48
N ILE A 119 5.31 -3.77 17.56
CA ILE A 119 5.13 -3.98 16.12
C ILE A 119 6.19 -4.96 15.59
N LYS A 120 5.75 -5.97 14.84
CA LYS A 120 6.60 -7.05 14.34
C LYS A 120 6.30 -7.35 12.88
N PHE A 121 7.28 -7.92 12.20
CA PHE A 121 7.05 -8.53 10.90
C PHE A 121 6.31 -9.86 11.06
N GLY A 122 5.46 -10.13 10.08
CA GLY A 122 4.70 -11.36 9.96
C GLY A 122 5.40 -12.41 9.09
N LEU A 123 4.59 -13.28 8.50
CA LEU A 123 5.00 -14.29 7.55
C LEU A 123 5.26 -13.68 6.17
N ALA A 124 6.17 -14.29 5.41
CA ALA A 124 6.34 -13.98 4.00
C ALA A 124 5.25 -14.63 3.14
N LEU A 125 5.14 -14.17 1.89
CA LEU A 125 4.27 -14.78 0.88
C LEU A 125 4.46 -16.30 0.87
N GLY A 126 3.35 -17.04 0.87
CA GLY A 126 3.36 -18.50 1.01
C GLY A 126 3.27 -18.99 2.45
N GLY A 127 3.24 -18.09 3.43
CA GLY A 127 3.27 -18.44 4.86
C GLY A 127 4.65 -18.87 5.35
N GLU A 128 5.71 -18.46 4.65
CA GLU A 128 7.08 -18.81 5.00
C GLU A 128 7.54 -18.01 6.24
N LYS A 129 8.19 -18.71 7.17
CA LYS A 129 8.92 -18.09 8.27
C LYS A 129 10.31 -17.71 7.79
N VAL A 130 10.60 -16.41 7.73
CA VAL A 130 11.91 -15.90 7.34
C VAL A 130 12.79 -15.79 8.59
N PRO A 131 13.90 -16.55 8.69
CA PRO A 131 14.80 -16.48 9.84
C PRO A 131 15.35 -15.07 10.05
N GLY A 132 15.29 -14.57 11.29
CA GLY A 132 15.75 -13.22 11.63
C GLY A 132 14.85 -12.09 11.09
N VAL A 133 13.63 -12.40 10.65
CA VAL A 133 12.63 -11.41 10.21
C VAL A 133 11.25 -11.71 10.80
N THR A 134 10.70 -12.90 10.58
CA THR A 134 9.35 -13.21 11.07
C THR A 134 9.31 -13.18 12.60
N GLY A 135 8.39 -12.39 13.16
CA GLY A 135 8.26 -12.15 14.59
C GLY A 135 9.26 -11.15 15.17
N GLU A 136 10.21 -10.66 14.37
CA GLU A 136 11.18 -9.64 14.78
C GLU A 136 10.55 -8.24 14.77
N PRO A 137 11.02 -7.32 15.64
CA PRO A 137 10.46 -5.97 15.70
C PRO A 137 10.67 -5.18 14.41
N ILE A 138 9.64 -4.47 13.96
CA ILE A 138 9.77 -3.47 12.89
C ILE A 138 10.53 -2.26 13.44
N THR A 139 11.51 -1.78 12.68
CA THR A 139 12.42 -0.71 13.08
C THR A 139 12.39 0.47 12.11
N SER A 140 13.03 1.57 12.51
CA SER A 140 13.26 2.70 11.62
C SER A 140 14.21 2.36 10.46
N ALA A 141 15.04 1.32 10.58
CA ALA A 141 15.93 0.89 9.51
C ALA A 141 15.14 0.28 8.34
N ASP A 142 14.06 -0.45 8.63
CA ASP A 142 13.23 -1.10 7.61
C ASP A 142 12.44 -0.08 6.78
N LEU A 143 11.98 1.00 7.43
CA LEU A 143 11.39 2.15 6.74
C LEU A 143 12.44 2.91 5.93
N LYS A 144 13.63 3.15 6.49
CA LYS A 144 14.73 3.80 5.76
C LYS A 144 15.13 3.01 4.51
N TYR A 145 15.18 1.67 4.62
CA TYR A 145 15.48 0.80 3.50
C TYR A 145 14.42 0.91 2.41
N ALA A 146 13.13 0.77 2.77
CA ALA A 146 12.00 0.93 1.85
C ALA A 146 11.96 2.29 1.14
N LEU A 147 12.53 3.33 1.76
CA LEU A 147 12.59 4.65 1.15
C LEU A 147 13.76 4.83 0.17
N ARG A 148 14.86 4.13 0.43
CA ARG A 148 16.05 4.12 -0.43
C ARG A 148 15.82 3.28 -1.68
N THR A 149 15.00 2.23 -1.57
CA THR A 149 14.58 1.44 -2.72
C THR A 149 13.73 2.31 -3.65
N PRO A 150 14.15 2.53 -4.91
CA PRO A 150 13.43 3.42 -5.82
C PRO A 150 12.02 2.89 -6.09
N VAL A 151 11.07 3.80 -6.30
CA VAL A 151 9.73 3.44 -6.78
C VAL A 151 9.88 2.85 -8.19
N HIS A 152 9.64 1.55 -8.33
CA HIS A 152 9.96 0.82 -9.56
C HIS A 152 8.97 1.08 -10.70
N VAL A 153 7.90 1.85 -10.49
CA VAL A 153 6.92 2.26 -11.52
C VAL A 153 7.57 2.91 -12.75
N LEU A 154 8.77 3.45 -12.60
CA LEU A 154 9.53 4.02 -13.70
C LEU A 154 10.71 3.14 -14.16
N GLY A 155 11.05 2.07 -13.45
CA GLY A 155 12.23 1.23 -13.67
C GLY A 155 13.52 1.88 -13.19
N ARG A 156 14.50 1.09 -12.73
CA ARG A 156 15.79 1.62 -12.19
C ARG A 156 16.56 2.49 -13.19
N ARG A 157 16.32 2.30 -14.50
CA ARG A 157 16.90 3.09 -15.61
C ARG A 157 16.37 4.51 -15.73
N SER A 158 15.28 4.81 -15.03
CA SER A 158 14.48 6.03 -15.18
C SER A 158 14.66 6.98 -13.99
N VAL A 159 15.30 6.49 -12.93
CA VAL A 159 15.73 7.23 -11.73
C VAL A 159 16.52 8.51 -12.07
N PRO A 160 17.43 8.54 -13.08
CA PRO A 160 18.09 9.79 -13.46
C PRO A 160 17.13 10.85 -14.00
N LEU A 161 15.98 10.46 -14.55
CA LEU A 161 14.99 11.37 -15.14
C LEU A 161 14.15 12.05 -14.06
N LEU A 162 13.70 11.33 -13.03
CA LEU A 162 12.99 11.91 -11.89
C LEU A 162 13.89 12.80 -11.02
N LEU A 163 15.12 12.34 -10.74
CA LEU A 163 16.12 13.15 -10.03
C LEU A 163 16.50 14.40 -10.86
N ARG A 164 16.51 14.33 -12.21
CA ARG A 164 16.66 15.51 -13.08
C ARG A 164 15.41 16.38 -13.17
N ALA A 165 14.22 15.80 -13.13
CA ALA A 165 12.95 16.55 -13.17
C ALA A 165 12.76 17.37 -11.89
N GLY A 166 13.09 16.79 -10.72
CA GLY A 166 13.19 17.51 -9.46
C GLY A 166 14.16 18.69 -9.55
N ARG A 167 15.35 18.46 -10.14
CA ARG A 167 16.38 19.51 -10.38
C ARG A 167 16.02 20.56 -11.43
N ARG A 168 15.09 20.29 -12.36
CA ARG A 168 14.69 21.24 -13.44
C ARG A 168 13.45 22.08 -13.10
N SER A 169 12.74 21.77 -12.02
CA SER A 169 11.55 22.55 -11.61
C SER A 169 11.87 24.01 -11.18
N GLY A 170 13.15 24.39 -11.07
CA GLY A 170 13.58 25.73 -10.69
C GLY A 170 13.42 26.86 -11.73
N ARG A 171 13.04 26.59 -12.98
CA ARG A 171 12.79 27.65 -13.98
C ARG A 171 11.69 27.28 -14.99
N ILE A 172 10.45 27.67 -14.69
CA ILE A 172 9.44 27.96 -15.73
C ILE A 172 9.20 29.48 -15.73
N PRO A 173 9.69 30.23 -16.74
CA PRO A 173 9.35 31.63 -16.89
C PRO A 173 7.92 31.77 -17.44
N GLY A 174 7.06 32.48 -16.70
CA GLY A 174 5.84 33.06 -17.26
C GLY A 174 4.56 32.22 -17.17
N ARG A 175 4.00 32.08 -15.96
CA ARG A 175 2.55 32.15 -15.76
C ARG A 175 2.23 32.46 -14.30
N GLN A 176 1.68 33.62 -14.03
CA GLN A 176 1.09 33.93 -12.73
C GLN A 176 -0.10 33.00 -12.50
N SER A 177 0.05 32.03 -11.60
CA SER A 177 -1.09 31.43 -10.91
C SER A 177 -0.71 31.20 -9.45
N ARG A 178 -1.71 31.38 -8.58
CA ARG A 178 -1.56 31.71 -7.17
C ARG A 178 -0.90 30.58 -6.36
N ARG A 179 -0.12 31.03 -5.36
CA ARG A 179 0.55 30.27 -4.31
C ARG A 179 -0.29 29.10 -3.77
N HIS A 180 0.28 27.91 -3.66
CA HIS A 180 0.90 27.30 -2.46
C HIS A 180 1.52 25.95 -2.89
N LEU A 181 2.60 25.53 -2.21
CA LEU A 181 3.50 24.39 -2.48
C LEU A 181 4.85 24.80 -3.08
N GLY A 182 5.67 25.41 -2.22
CA GLY A 182 7.09 25.61 -2.50
C GLY A 182 7.86 24.32 -2.25
N HIS A 183 8.09 23.52 -3.29
CA HIS A 183 9.17 22.53 -3.30
C HIS A 183 10.48 23.28 -3.58
N ARG A 184 11.32 23.46 -2.55
CA ARG A 184 12.73 23.84 -2.72
C ARG A 184 13.60 22.58 -2.64
N ASP A 185 14.57 22.53 -3.54
CA ASP A 185 15.62 21.50 -3.68
C ASP A 185 15.99 20.81 -2.37
N SER A 186 15.66 19.53 -2.26
CA SER A 186 16.24 18.61 -1.28
C SER A 186 17.66 18.25 -1.73
N GLY A 187 18.56 19.23 -1.66
CA GLY A 187 19.99 18.96 -1.70
C GLY A 187 20.37 18.16 -0.48
N ARG A 188 20.82 16.92 -0.68
CA ARG A 188 21.69 16.12 0.21
C ARG A 188 21.53 16.50 1.70
N GLN A 189 20.36 16.24 2.28
CA GLN A 189 20.21 16.35 3.73
C GLN A 189 20.51 14.97 4.28
N ASP A 190 21.54 14.92 5.14
CA ASP A 190 21.87 13.75 5.90
C ASP A 190 20.63 13.28 6.66
N ASP A 191 20.10 12.12 6.27
CA ASP A 191 19.08 11.37 7.00
C ASP A 191 19.69 10.93 8.33
N HIS A 192 19.79 11.88 9.28
CA HIS A 192 20.23 11.63 10.64
C HIS A 192 19.15 10.82 11.35
N VAL A 193 19.24 9.50 11.20
CA VAL A 193 18.69 8.53 12.13
C VAL A 193 19.65 8.52 13.33
N GLN A 194 19.31 9.25 14.39
CA GLN A 194 19.97 9.01 15.69
C GLN A 194 19.27 7.82 16.34
N SER A 195 19.81 6.62 16.13
CA SER A 195 19.37 5.40 16.79
C SER A 195 20.15 5.18 18.09
N HIS A 196 19.63 5.64 19.23
CA HIS A 196 20.04 5.14 20.54
C HIS A 196 18.82 5.01 21.45
N GLY A 197 18.49 3.77 21.84
CA GLY A 197 17.61 3.38 22.96
C GLY A 197 16.12 3.71 22.85
N ALA A 198 15.25 2.68 22.85
CA ALA A 198 13.80 2.61 23.14
C ALA A 198 12.80 3.68 22.61
N HIS A 199 13.24 4.77 21.97
CA HIS A 199 12.43 5.83 21.40
C HIS A 199 12.92 6.12 19.99
N ARG A 200 12.52 5.29 19.02
CA ARG A 200 13.00 5.40 17.62
C ARG A 200 12.36 6.60 16.93
N ARG A 201 13.11 7.69 16.80
CA ARG A 201 12.75 8.92 16.07
C ARG A 201 13.25 8.83 14.63
N LEU A 202 12.36 8.86 13.64
CA LEU A 202 12.71 8.82 12.21
C LEU A 202 12.31 10.13 11.51
N GLY A 203 13.25 10.73 10.78
CA GLY A 203 13.13 11.99 10.05
C GLY A 203 12.71 11.82 8.58
N LEU A 204 11.45 12.02 8.18
CA LEU A 204 10.98 11.86 6.77
C LEU A 204 10.23 13.09 6.24
N PRO A 205 10.11 13.29 4.92
CA PRO A 205 9.07 14.11 4.30
C PRO A 205 7.66 13.53 4.51
N ASP A 206 6.62 14.35 4.37
CA ASP A 206 5.20 13.94 4.57
C ASP A 206 4.74 12.84 3.58
N GLY A 207 5.11 12.97 2.29
CA GLY A 207 4.74 11.99 1.25
C GLY A 207 5.37 10.61 1.42
N ASP A 208 6.39 10.50 2.25
CA ASP A 208 7.14 9.26 2.52
C ASP A 208 6.51 8.43 3.65
N ALA A 209 5.53 8.98 4.39
CA ALA A 209 4.82 8.29 5.45
C ALA A 209 3.96 7.10 4.96
N GLY A 210 3.65 7.07 3.67
CA GLY A 210 2.86 6.02 3.01
C GLY A 210 3.66 4.80 2.55
N ARG A 211 4.98 4.73 2.77
CA ARG A 211 5.76 3.52 2.43
C ARG A 211 5.66 2.45 3.50
N ALA A 212 5.50 1.20 3.07
CA ALA A 212 5.53 0.05 3.95
C ALA A 212 6.97 -0.28 4.39
N PRO A 213 7.19 -0.79 5.62
CA PRO A 213 8.50 -1.24 6.05
C PRO A 213 8.91 -2.49 5.27
N VAL A 214 10.18 -2.57 4.89
CA VAL A 214 10.74 -3.72 4.18
C VAL A 214 11.99 -4.21 4.93
N PRO A 215 12.08 -5.50 5.31
CA PRO A 215 13.17 -6.02 6.11
C PRO A 215 14.45 -6.13 5.25
N GLU A 216 15.37 -5.18 5.42
CA GLU A 216 16.61 -5.09 4.62
C GLU A 216 17.45 -6.39 4.67
N SER A 217 17.50 -7.03 5.85
CA SER A 217 18.25 -8.28 6.06
C SER A 217 17.80 -9.42 5.15
N PHE A 218 16.55 -9.39 4.69
CA PHE A 218 15.99 -10.38 3.77
C PHE A 218 15.80 -9.84 2.37
N ALA A 219 15.30 -8.61 2.21
CA ALA A 219 14.94 -8.05 0.92
C ALA A 219 16.16 -7.69 0.05
N SER A 220 17.28 -7.30 0.66
CA SER A 220 18.48 -6.85 -0.08
C SER A 220 19.10 -7.89 -1.00
N GLN A 221 18.87 -9.19 -0.74
CA GLN A 221 19.33 -10.25 -1.63
C GLN A 221 18.63 -10.23 -3.00
N PHE A 222 17.47 -9.57 -3.10
CA PHE A 222 16.69 -9.46 -4.34
C PHE A 222 17.07 -8.21 -5.15
N ASP A 223 17.67 -7.19 -4.52
CA ASP A 223 18.11 -5.94 -5.18
C ASP A 223 19.08 -6.17 -6.35
N ALA A 224 19.89 -7.22 -6.25
CA ALA A 224 20.87 -7.61 -7.26
C ALA A 224 20.31 -8.55 -8.33
N LYS A 225 19.13 -9.15 -8.09
CA LYS A 225 18.54 -10.18 -8.96
C LYS A 225 17.70 -9.61 -10.11
N GLY A 226 17.54 -8.29 -10.16
CA GLY A 226 16.79 -7.58 -11.18
C GLY A 226 15.58 -6.85 -10.61
N ASP A 227 14.93 -6.06 -11.45
CA ASP A 227 13.73 -5.32 -11.07
C ASP A 227 12.63 -6.33 -10.68
N PHE A 228 11.90 -6.04 -9.61
CA PHE A 228 10.75 -6.84 -9.12
C PHE A 228 11.08 -8.23 -8.57
N ALA A 229 12.36 -8.57 -8.35
CA ALA A 229 12.73 -9.87 -7.79
C ALA A 229 12.19 -10.10 -6.36
N TYR A 230 11.78 -9.05 -5.64
CA TYR A 230 11.16 -9.14 -4.32
C TYR A 230 9.65 -9.43 -4.36
N ASP A 231 9.01 -9.33 -5.54
CA ASP A 231 7.56 -9.41 -5.71
C ASP A 231 6.95 -10.73 -5.17
N SER A 232 7.65 -11.84 -5.39
CA SER A 232 7.25 -13.17 -4.91
C SER A 232 7.69 -13.47 -3.47
N HIS A 233 8.26 -12.50 -2.75
CA HIS A 233 8.89 -12.70 -1.44
C HIS A 233 8.47 -11.65 -0.41
N ILE A 234 7.36 -10.93 -0.62
CA ILE A 234 6.94 -9.88 0.30
C ILE A 234 6.71 -10.43 1.72
N VAL A 235 7.14 -9.66 2.72
CA VAL A 235 6.94 -9.96 4.14
C VAL A 235 5.81 -9.11 4.69
N ALA A 236 4.86 -9.74 5.37
CA ALA A 236 3.74 -9.04 6.00
C ALA A 236 4.22 -8.13 7.13
N SER A 237 3.58 -6.97 7.26
CA SER A 237 3.67 -6.10 8.44
C SER A 237 2.29 -5.76 9.01
N GLY A 238 1.22 -6.15 8.32
CA GLY A 238 -0.18 -5.96 8.67
C GLY A 238 -0.85 -7.20 9.25
N PRO A 239 -2.18 -7.12 9.46
CA PRO A 239 -2.94 -8.18 10.13
C PRO A 239 -3.10 -9.47 9.34
N TYR A 240 -2.74 -9.48 8.05
CA TYR A 240 -2.79 -10.65 7.19
C TYR A 240 -1.45 -10.86 6.46
N TYR A 241 -1.17 -12.10 6.07
CA TYR A 241 -0.13 -12.43 5.09
C TYR A 241 -0.77 -13.04 3.85
N VAL A 242 -0.05 -12.99 2.73
CA VAL A 242 -0.47 -13.64 1.48
C VAL A 242 -0.11 -15.11 1.56
N GLU A 243 -1.10 -15.99 1.70
CA GLU A 243 -0.87 -17.44 1.66
C GLU A 243 -0.68 -17.93 0.23
N THR A 244 -1.48 -17.42 -0.71
CA THR A 244 -1.41 -17.87 -2.10
C THR A 244 -1.65 -16.68 -3.01
N TYR A 245 -0.82 -16.55 -4.03
CA TYR A 245 -1.03 -15.64 -5.13
C TYR A 245 -0.86 -16.41 -6.45
N VAL A 246 -1.94 -16.47 -7.22
CA VAL A 246 -1.92 -16.96 -8.60
C VAL A 246 -2.33 -15.79 -9.49
N PRO A 247 -1.40 -15.22 -10.28
CA PRO A 247 -1.67 -14.07 -11.13
C PRO A 247 -2.91 -14.29 -12.01
N SER A 248 -3.77 -13.28 -12.09
CA SER A 248 -5.02 -13.29 -12.86
C SER A 248 -6.07 -14.33 -12.45
N GLU A 249 -5.86 -15.06 -11.35
CA GLU A 249 -6.81 -16.07 -10.87
C GLU A 249 -7.29 -15.77 -9.44
N ARG A 250 -6.37 -15.72 -8.46
CA ARG A 250 -6.76 -15.55 -7.05
C ARG A 250 -5.64 -15.09 -6.13
N ILE A 251 -6.04 -14.38 -5.08
CA ILE A 251 -5.23 -14.08 -3.91
C ILE A 251 -5.94 -14.64 -2.68
N VAL A 252 -5.22 -15.38 -1.85
CA VAL A 252 -5.69 -15.86 -0.54
C VAL A 252 -4.84 -15.22 0.54
N MET A 253 -5.50 -14.51 1.45
CA MET A 253 -4.87 -13.90 2.62
C MET A 253 -5.35 -14.59 3.88
N LYS A 254 -4.43 -14.82 4.82
CA LYS A 254 -4.71 -15.41 6.14
C LYS A 254 -4.21 -14.50 7.23
N ARG A 255 -4.85 -14.56 8.40
CA ARG A 255 -4.46 -13.74 9.56
C ARG A 255 -3.01 -14.04 9.92
N ASP A 256 -2.22 -13.00 10.09
CA ASP A 256 -0.85 -13.14 10.57
C ASP A 256 -0.87 -13.46 12.08
N PRO A 257 -0.05 -14.42 12.55
CA PRO A 257 -0.03 -14.80 13.96
C PRO A 257 0.81 -13.87 14.85
N ASN A 258 1.55 -12.90 14.31
CA ASN A 258 2.51 -12.07 15.05
C ASN A 258 2.01 -10.68 15.43
#